data_AF-A0A4R0I3B2-F1
#
_entry.id   AF-A0A4R0I3B2-F1
#
_cell.length_a   1.000
_cell.length_b   1.000
_cell.length_c   1.000
_cell.angle_alpha   90.00
_cell.angle_beta   90.00
_cell.angle_gamma   90.00
#
_symmetry.space_group_name_H-M   'P 1'
#
loop_
_entity.id
_entity.type
_entity.pdbx_description
1 polymer ?
#
loop_
_entity_poly.entity_id
_entity_poly.type
_entity_poly.pdbx_seq_one_letter_code
_entity_poly.pdbx_strand_id
1 'polypeptide(L)' 'MTDLALPGKPGPKLQHAWDSLVDAAREPFRNHLLGGTSADWLAYWLNLAGTPVSASSIRTYRRALQEGV' A
#
# COMPACT_ATOMS: atom_id res chain seq x y z
N MET A 1 -19.62 -8.20 0.13
CA MET A 1 -18.45 -7.75 0.93
C MET A 1 -17.24 -8.46 0.37
N THR A 2 -16.59 -7.86 -0.62
CA THR A 2 -15.41 -8.42 -1.28
C THR A 2 -14.24 -8.30 -0.31
N ASP A 3 -13.59 -9.40 -0.01
CA ASP A 3 -12.37 -9.42 0.81
C ASP A 3 -11.28 -8.63 0.07
N LEU A 4 -11.02 -7.40 0.52
CA LEU A 4 -10.14 -6.42 -0.14
C LEU A 4 -8.68 -6.56 0.29
N ALA A 5 -8.22 -7.74 0.73
CA ALA A 5 -6.86 -7.92 1.22
C ALA A 5 -5.77 -7.44 0.22
N LEU A 6 -4.63 -6.99 0.77
CA LEU A 6 -3.43 -6.74 -0.01
C LEU A 6 -2.90 -8.08 -0.57
N PRO A 7 -2.65 -8.17 -1.89
CA PRO A 7 -2.09 -9.39 -2.47
C PRO A 7 -0.65 -9.66 -1.99
N GLY A 8 -0.21 -10.91 -2.10
CA GLY A 8 1.17 -11.30 -1.77
C GLY A 8 1.52 -11.10 -0.29
N LYS A 9 2.75 -10.68 -0.02
CA LYS A 9 3.28 -10.48 1.35
C LYS A 9 3.69 -9.01 1.54
N PRO A 10 2.77 -8.11 1.90
CA PRO A 10 3.13 -6.74 2.23
C PRO A 10 4.07 -6.72 3.44
N GLY A 11 5.08 -5.85 3.40
CA GLY A 11 5.95 -5.64 4.57
C GLY A 11 5.15 -5.10 5.78
N PRO A 12 5.65 -5.28 7.01
CA PRO A 12 4.88 -5.00 8.24
C PRO A 12 4.38 -3.57 8.33
N LYS A 13 5.15 -2.58 7.84
CA LYS A 13 4.71 -1.17 7.82
C LYS A 13 3.56 -0.92 6.83
N LEU A 14 3.60 -1.58 5.68
CA LEU A 14 2.55 -1.44 4.66
C LEU A 14 1.28 -2.18 5.08
N GLN A 15 1.43 -3.33 5.74
CA GLN A 15 0.31 -4.03 6.36
C GLN A 15 -0.32 -3.20 7.47
N HIS A 16 0.48 -2.62 8.37
CA HIS A 16 -0.02 -1.72 9.41
C HIS A 16 -0.76 -0.51 8.81
N ALA A 17 -0.23 0.07 7.71
CA ALA A 17 -0.89 1.14 6.98
C ALA A 17 -2.28 0.71 6.47
N TRP A 18 -2.36 -0.47 5.88
CA TRP A 18 -3.59 -1.07 5.39
C TRP A 18 -4.61 -1.29 6.52
N ASP A 19 -4.18 -1.85 7.63
CA ASP A 19 -5.04 -2.19 8.77
C ASP A 19 -5.58 -0.93 9.47
N SER A 20 -4.83 0.17 9.41
CA SER A 20 -5.22 1.46 9.98
C SER A 20 -6.24 2.24 9.12
N LEU A 21 -6.46 1.82 7.87
CA LEU A 21 -7.43 2.47 6.99
C LEU A 21 -8.86 2.04 7.33
N VAL A 22 -9.76 3.01 7.38
CA VAL A 22 -11.21 2.76 7.37
C VAL A 22 -11.63 2.07 6.07
N ASP A 23 -12.70 1.27 6.11
CA ASP A 23 -13.11 0.44 4.97
C ASP A 23 -13.34 1.24 3.67
N ALA A 24 -13.87 2.46 3.78
CA ALA A 24 -14.07 3.35 2.62
C ALA A 24 -12.76 3.81 1.95
N ALA A 25 -11.65 3.83 2.67
CA ALA A 25 -10.34 4.24 2.16
C ALA A 25 -9.50 3.06 1.63
N ARG A 26 -9.86 1.82 1.96
CA ARG A 26 -9.12 0.61 1.58
C ARG A 26 -9.07 0.39 0.08
N GLU A 27 -10.22 0.48 -0.60
CA GLU A 27 -10.28 0.29 -2.06
C GLU A 27 -9.53 1.38 -2.85
N PRO A 28 -9.73 2.69 -2.59
CA PRO A 28 -8.94 3.75 -3.23
C PRO A 28 -7.44 3.58 -2.98
N PHE A 29 -7.04 3.28 -1.74
CA PHE A 29 -5.65 3.06 -1.40
C PHE A 29 -5.07 1.86 -2.15
N ARG A 30 -5.78 0.72 -2.20
CA ARG A 30 -5.38 -0.46 -2.96
C ARG A 30 -5.17 -0.13 -4.44
N ASN A 31 -6.07 0.64 -5.04
CA ASN A 31 -5.98 1.05 -6.45
C ASN A 31 -4.76 1.93 -6.72
N HIS A 32 -4.46 2.89 -5.83
CA HIS A 32 -3.24 3.69 -5.94
C HIS A 32 -1.97 2.87 -5.67
N LEU A 33 -2.01 1.96 -4.70
CA LEU A 33 -0.88 1.12 -4.32
C LEU A 33 -0.51 0.13 -5.43
N LEU A 34 -1.50 -0.49 -6.08
CA LEU A 34 -1.27 -1.48 -7.15
C LEU A 34 -1.23 -0.86 -8.56
N GLY A 35 -1.76 0.35 -8.72
CA GLY A 35 -1.80 1.06 -9.99
C GLY A 35 -0.54 1.88 -10.29
N GLY A 36 -0.68 2.82 -11.23
CA GLY A 36 0.42 3.65 -11.75
C GLY A 36 0.80 4.86 -10.89
N THR A 37 0.21 5.03 -9.71
CA THR A 37 0.54 6.17 -8.84
C THR A 37 1.99 6.09 -8.38
N SER A 38 2.70 7.22 -8.40
CA SER A 38 4.10 7.28 -7.95
C SER A 38 4.24 6.81 -6.50
N ALA A 39 5.26 6.00 -6.24
CA ALA A 39 5.59 5.54 -4.89
C ALA A 39 5.94 6.71 -3.96
N ASP A 40 6.58 7.77 -4.49
CA ASP A 40 6.94 8.96 -3.71
C ASP A 40 5.71 9.77 -3.33
N TRP A 41 4.75 9.91 -4.27
CA TRP A 41 3.48 10.58 -3.99
C TRP A 41 2.67 9.83 -2.93
N LEU A 42 2.59 8.50 -3.05
CA LEU A 42 1.88 7.67 -2.08
C LEU A 42 2.55 7.71 -0.69
N ALA A 43 3.88 7.65 -0.66
CA ALA A 43 4.64 7.79 0.58
C ALA A 43 4.42 9.16 1.24
N TYR A 44 4.40 10.24 0.45
CA TYR A 44 4.10 11.58 0.95
C TYR A 44 2.73 11.63 1.64
N TRP A 45 1.67 11.13 0.97
CA TRP A 45 0.32 11.12 1.55
C TRP A 45 0.19 10.24 2.78
N LEU A 46 0.83 9.07 2.79
CA LEU A 46 0.85 8.18 3.95
C LEU A 46 1.55 8.83 5.15
N ASN A 47 2.66 9.54 4.92
CA ASN A 47 3.31 10.33 5.97
C ASN A 47 2.40 11.45 6.49
N LEU A 48 1.73 12.18 5.60
CA LEU A 48 0.79 13.24 5.99
C LEU A 48 -0.39 12.69 6.80
N ALA A 49 -0.85 11.47 6.50
CA ALA A 49 -1.90 10.77 7.22
C ALA A 49 -1.44 10.14 8.55
N GLY A 50 -0.17 10.31 8.94
CA GLY A 50 0.37 9.79 10.21
C GLY A 50 0.83 8.33 10.16
N THR A 51 0.85 7.71 8.97
CA THR A 51 1.25 6.30 8.80
C THR A 51 2.48 6.21 7.90
N PRO A 52 3.71 6.40 8.42
CA PRO A 52 4.90 6.57 7.61
C PRO A 52 5.31 5.26 6.90
N VAL A 53 5.16 5.26 5.57
CA VAL A 53 5.68 4.21 4.68
C VAL A 53 6.62 4.85 3.67
N SER A 54 7.80 4.25 3.47
CA SER A 54 8.78 4.77 2.50
C SER A 54 8.41 4.41 1.06
N ALA A 55 8.78 5.26 0.11
CA ALA A 55 8.64 4.96 -1.31
C ALA A 55 9.40 3.69 -1.73
N SER A 56 10.55 3.42 -1.09
CA SER A 56 11.31 2.18 -1.29
C SER A 56 10.49 0.95 -0.90
N SER A 57 9.82 0.97 0.27
CA SER A 57 8.95 -0.13 0.72
C SER A 57 7.81 -0.40 -0.25
N ILE A 58 7.20 0.65 -0.81
CA ILE A 58 6.14 0.52 -1.83
C ILE A 58 6.70 -0.12 -3.11
N ARG A 59 7.87 0.33 -3.59
CA ARG A 59 8.52 -0.24 -4.79
C ARG A 59 8.88 -1.71 -4.58
N THR A 60 9.46 -2.06 -3.43
CA THR A 60 9.80 -3.44 -3.07
C THR A 60 8.57 -4.33 -3.08
N TYR A 61 7.47 -3.88 -2.47
CA TYR A 61 6.22 -4.63 -2.47
C TYR A 61 5.67 -4.82 -3.90
N ARG A 62 5.60 -3.75 -4.71
CA ARG A 62 5.16 -3.82 -6.11
C ARG A 62 6.02 -4.79 -6.93
N ARG A 63 7.34 -4.75 -6.72
CA ARG A 63 8.29 -5.64 -7.38
C ARG A 63 8.05 -7.11 -6.99
N ALA A 64 7.86 -7.39 -5.70
CA ALA A 64 7.56 -8.75 -5.23
C ALA A 64 6.28 -9.32 -5.86
N LEU A 65 5.25 -8.47 -6.03
CA LEU A 65 4.02 -8.87 -6.74
C LEU A 65 4.24 -9.18 -8.22
N GLN A 66 5.12 -8.43 -8.89
CA GLN A 66 5.48 -8.69 -10.29
C GLN A 66 6.31 -9.97 -10.43
N GLU A 67 7.17 -10.27 -9.45
CA GLU A 67 8.04 -11.45 -9.43
C GLU A 67 7.30 -12.73 -8.98
N GLY A 68 6.06 -12.63 -8.48
CA GLY A 68 5.21 -13.77 -8.13
C GLY A 68 5.64 -14.54 -6.87
N VAL A 69 6.32 -13.87 -5.92
CA VAL A 69 6.85 -14.47 -4.67
C VAL A 69 5.87 -14.36 -3.50
#